data_AF-A0A5M8Q5U6-F1
#
_entry.id   AF-A0A5M8Q5U6-F1
#
_cell.length_a   1.000
_cell.length_b   1.000
_cell.length_c   1.000
_cell.angle_alpha   90.00
_cell.angle_beta   90.00
_cell.angle_gamma   90.00
#
_symmetry.space_group_name_H-M   'P 1'
#
loop_
_entity.id
_entity.type
_entity.pdbx_description
1 polymer ?
#
loop_
_entity_poly.entity_id
_entity_poly.type
_entity_poly.pdbx_seq_one_letter_code
_entity_poly.pdbx_strand_id
1 'polypeptide(L)'
;MKIGLWILIAVFTGLTGRTDAFGSDPIYLNDEKQVSSGYQIGDAAANFQLKNADGSNVSLNDFSGSKGVIVVFTSNHCPFAKAYEDRIIALNDKFASQGFPVIAINPSDPGTHQDDTAEKMKERSAAKSYRFPYLVDNLQQTARAFGAIRMPQVYILQKNGARFLVRYIGMIDDNPQDPGGVTKFYVDEAVTNLLSQKPVVTTVTKPVGCAIKWKN
;
A
#
# COMPACT_ATOMS: atom_id res chain seq x y z
N MET A 1 80.03 -32.88 12.27
CA MET A 1 81.26 -32.97 11.45
C MET A 1 81.02 -34.03 10.38
N LYS A 2 81.13 -33.65 9.08
CA LYS A 2 81.01 -34.45 7.82
C LYS A 2 79.62 -35.03 7.51
N ILE A 3 78.85 -34.56 6.52
CA ILE A 3 78.98 -34.46 5.03
C ILE A 3 78.74 -35.80 4.30
N GLY A 4 77.82 -35.78 3.32
CA GLY A 4 77.63 -36.74 2.21
C GLY A 4 76.15 -36.92 1.84
N LEU A 5 75.54 -36.06 1.01
CA LEU A 5 75.48 -36.10 -0.47
C LEU A 5 75.00 -37.43 -1.07
N TRP A 6 73.82 -37.45 -1.70
CA TRP A 6 73.56 -38.13 -2.99
C TRP A 6 72.37 -37.47 -3.72
N ILE A 7 72.64 -37.08 -4.97
CA ILE A 7 71.71 -36.56 -5.97
C ILE A 7 71.08 -37.75 -6.71
N LEU A 8 69.80 -37.66 -7.08
CA LEU A 8 69.29 -38.36 -8.25
C LEU A 8 68.16 -37.54 -8.89
N ILE A 9 68.45 -37.07 -10.10
CA ILE A 9 67.54 -36.44 -11.06
C ILE A 9 66.83 -37.57 -11.81
N ALA A 10 65.51 -37.49 -11.95
CA ALA A 10 64.76 -38.22 -12.96
C ALA A 10 63.85 -37.24 -13.71
N VAL A 11 64.20 -36.98 -14.97
CA VAL A 11 63.35 -36.30 -15.95
C VAL A 11 62.50 -37.39 -16.61
N PHE A 12 61.19 -37.23 -16.59
CA PHE A 12 60.28 -37.97 -17.47
C PHE A 12 59.45 -36.98 -18.29
N THR A 13 59.66 -37.04 -19.59
CA THR A 13 58.90 -36.42 -20.67
C THR A 13 57.62 -37.23 -20.95
N GLY A 14 56.53 -36.59 -21.35
CA GLY A 14 55.42 -37.32 -22.00
C GLY A 14 54.02 -36.70 -21.92
N LEU A 15 53.71 -35.90 -22.95
CA LEU A 15 52.46 -35.72 -23.70
C LEU A 15 51.06 -36.07 -23.13
N THR A 16 50.16 -35.08 -23.35
CA THR A 16 48.78 -35.14 -23.87
C THR A 16 47.65 -35.73 -23.02
N GLY A 17 46.62 -34.91 -22.79
CA GLY A 17 45.31 -35.36 -22.34
C GLY A 17 44.39 -34.20 -21.95
N ARG A 18 43.79 -33.56 -22.95
CA ARG A 18 42.65 -32.66 -22.79
C ARG A 18 41.44 -33.50 -22.38
N THR A 19 40.83 -33.20 -21.24
CA THR A 19 39.42 -33.55 -20.97
C THR A 19 38.72 -32.30 -20.49
N ASP A 20 37.64 -31.98 -21.18
CA ASP A 20 36.83 -30.80 -21.00
C ASP A 20 35.99 -30.94 -19.72
N ALA A 21 36.23 -30.07 -18.73
CA ALA A 21 35.29 -29.87 -17.64
C ALA A 21 34.40 -28.68 -18.02
N PHE A 22 33.30 -28.99 -18.70
CA PHE A 22 32.13 -28.10 -18.79
C PHE A 22 31.56 -27.92 -17.38
N GLY A 23 32.04 -26.91 -16.67
CA GLY A 23 31.39 -26.38 -15.48
C GLY A 23 30.10 -25.70 -15.90
N SER A 24 28.98 -26.40 -15.77
CA SER A 24 27.65 -25.80 -15.80
C SER A 24 27.39 -25.13 -14.46
N ASP A 25 27.93 -23.92 -14.28
CA ASP A 25 27.48 -23.06 -13.20
C ASP A 25 26.07 -22.55 -13.55
N PRO A 26 25.03 -22.86 -12.75
CA PRO A 26 23.73 -22.27 -12.98
C PRO A 26 23.82 -20.77 -12.76
N ILE A 27 23.54 -20.02 -13.82
CA ILE A 27 23.23 -18.59 -13.78
C ILE A 27 22.00 -18.42 -12.89
N TYR A 28 22.20 -18.10 -11.61
CA TYR A 28 21.13 -17.53 -10.79
C TYR A 28 20.97 -16.08 -11.22
N LEU A 29 20.08 -15.87 -12.19
CA LEU A 29 19.44 -14.59 -12.43
C LEU A 29 18.73 -14.20 -11.13
N ASN A 30 19.35 -13.32 -10.35
CA ASN A 30 18.64 -12.55 -9.33
C ASN A 30 17.71 -11.56 -10.05
N ASP A 31 16.59 -12.08 -10.56
CA ASP A 31 15.41 -11.31 -10.93
C ASP A 31 14.39 -11.32 -9.79
N GLU A 32 14.88 -11.14 -8.55
CA GLU A 32 14.05 -10.67 -7.46
C GLU A 32 13.87 -9.16 -7.63
N LYS A 33 13.03 -8.80 -8.61
CA LYS A 33 12.42 -7.48 -8.68
C LYS A 33 11.65 -7.28 -7.38
N GLN A 34 12.32 -6.64 -6.42
CA GLN A 34 11.84 -6.22 -5.11
C GLN A 34 10.35 -5.91 -5.13
N VAL A 35 9.52 -6.87 -4.70
CA VAL A 35 8.16 -6.58 -4.29
C VAL A 35 8.32 -5.84 -2.98
N SER A 36 8.37 -4.51 -3.03
CA SER A 36 8.41 -3.71 -1.81
C SER A 36 7.20 -4.14 -0.97
N SER A 37 7.43 -4.74 0.19
CA SER A 37 6.39 -4.81 1.21
C SER A 37 5.91 -3.38 1.40
N GLY A 38 4.65 -3.09 1.08
CA GLY A 38 4.13 -1.71 1.18
C GLY A 38 4.28 -1.15 2.59
N TYR A 39 3.88 0.11 2.77
CA TYR A 39 4.17 0.82 4.02
C TYR A 39 3.83 0.03 5.30
N GLN A 40 4.73 0.10 6.26
CA GLN A 40 4.59 -0.39 7.62
C GLN A 40 4.25 0.75 8.58
N ILE A 41 3.84 0.39 9.80
CA ILE A 41 3.60 1.37 10.86
C ILE A 41 4.88 2.16 11.15
N GLY A 42 4.79 3.49 11.09
CA GLY A 42 5.92 4.39 11.28
C GLY A 42 6.56 4.88 9.99
N ASP A 43 6.34 4.20 8.85
CA ASP A 43 6.90 4.62 7.57
C ASP A 43 6.37 5.99 7.13
N ALA A 44 7.21 6.72 6.39
CA ALA A 44 6.80 7.95 5.74
C ALA A 44 6.16 7.65 4.39
N ALA A 45 4.87 7.96 4.24
CA ALA A 45 4.18 7.87 2.97
C ALA A 45 4.78 8.89 1.98
N ALA A 46 5.13 8.41 0.79
CA ALA A 46 5.59 9.25 -0.30
C ALA A 46 4.41 10.08 -0.83
N ASN A 47 4.72 11.25 -1.39
CA ASN A 47 3.71 12.03 -2.09
C ASN A 47 3.22 11.27 -3.33
N PHE A 48 1.93 11.35 -3.60
CA PHE A 48 1.32 10.93 -4.85
C PHE A 48 0.57 12.11 -5.47
N GLN A 49 0.29 12.04 -6.77
CA GLN A 49 -0.62 12.96 -7.44
C GLN A 49 -1.53 12.13 -8.33
N LEU A 50 -2.84 12.20 -8.08
CA LEU A 50 -3.84 11.43 -8.80
C LEU A 50 -4.93 12.35 -9.34
N LYS A 51 -5.64 11.86 -10.36
CA LYS A 51 -6.84 12.51 -10.88
C LYS A 51 -7.99 12.28 -9.93
N ASN A 52 -8.65 13.35 -9.48
CA ASN A 52 -9.93 13.28 -8.83
C ASN A 52 -11.04 12.95 -9.84
N ALA A 53 -12.18 12.45 -9.38
CA ALA A 53 -13.32 12.11 -10.24
C ALA A 53 -13.85 13.28 -11.07
N ASP A 54 -13.65 14.53 -10.62
CA ASP A 54 -14.02 15.74 -11.38
C ASP A 54 -12.96 16.18 -12.41
N GLY A 55 -11.83 15.48 -12.50
CA GLY A 55 -10.71 15.76 -13.42
C GLY A 55 -9.60 16.64 -12.84
N SER A 56 -9.80 17.24 -11.67
CA SER A 56 -8.76 17.98 -10.94
C SER A 56 -7.63 17.06 -10.48
N ASN A 57 -6.45 17.62 -10.21
CA ASN A 57 -5.34 16.87 -9.62
C ASN A 57 -5.34 17.07 -8.10
N VAL A 58 -5.16 16.00 -7.35
CA VAL A 58 -5.02 16.05 -5.89
C VAL A 58 -3.76 15.29 -5.50
N SER A 59 -2.99 15.90 -4.60
CA SER A 59 -1.76 15.34 -4.05
C SER A 59 -1.85 15.15 -2.53
N LEU A 60 -1.06 14.23 -1.97
CA LEU A 60 -0.96 14.10 -0.52
C LEU A 60 -0.43 15.40 0.13
N ASN A 61 0.48 16.09 -0.56
CA ASN A 61 1.05 17.35 -0.09
C ASN A 61 0.04 18.52 -0.04
N ASP A 62 -1.09 18.44 -0.77
CA ASP A 62 -2.17 19.42 -0.67
C ASP A 62 -2.78 19.44 0.75
N PHE A 63 -2.59 18.34 1.50
CA PHE A 63 -3.04 18.20 2.89
C PHE A 63 -1.99 18.62 3.91
N SER A 64 -0.90 19.28 3.49
CA SER A 64 0.15 19.75 4.40
C SER A 64 -0.36 20.68 5.52
N GLY A 65 -1.53 21.31 5.39
CA GLY A 65 -2.18 22.05 6.49
C GLY A 65 -2.88 21.19 7.55
N SER A 66 -3.11 19.90 7.28
CA SER A 66 -3.85 18.98 8.14
C SER A 66 -2.97 18.35 9.23
N LYS A 67 -3.59 17.82 10.30
CA LYS A 67 -2.90 17.04 11.34
C LYS A 67 -2.59 15.61 10.86
N GLY A 68 -3.34 15.13 9.89
CA GLY A 68 -3.18 13.84 9.25
C GLY A 68 -4.20 13.66 8.14
N VAL A 69 -4.27 12.46 7.58
CA VAL A 69 -5.18 12.09 6.48
C VAL A 69 -5.62 10.64 6.69
N ILE A 70 -6.89 10.35 6.41
CA ILE A 70 -7.43 8.99 6.36
C ILE A 70 -7.49 8.57 4.90
N VAL A 71 -6.54 7.75 4.45
CA VAL A 71 -6.52 7.23 3.07
C VAL A 71 -7.30 5.92 3.02
N VAL A 72 -8.27 5.84 2.11
CA VAL A 72 -9.14 4.66 1.95
C VAL A 72 -9.07 4.17 0.51
N PHE A 73 -8.51 2.98 0.30
CA PHE A 73 -8.64 2.27 -0.98
C PHE A 73 -10.03 1.65 -1.05
N THR A 74 -10.80 1.98 -2.08
CA THR A 74 -12.22 1.57 -2.22
C THR A 74 -12.59 1.40 -3.69
N SER A 75 -13.80 0.94 -4.00
CA SER A 75 -14.29 0.86 -5.37
C SER A 75 -15.81 1.03 -5.45
N ASN A 76 -16.31 1.27 -6.66
CA ASN A 76 -17.73 1.39 -6.90
C ASN A 76 -18.40 0.02 -7.02
N HIS A 77 -17.73 -0.99 -7.58
CA HIS A 77 -18.34 -2.29 -7.84
C HIS A 77 -18.34 -3.23 -6.62
N CYS A 78 -17.35 -3.12 -5.72
CA CYS A 78 -17.14 -4.11 -4.66
C CYS A 78 -18.26 -4.05 -3.60
N PRO A 79 -18.95 -5.16 -3.29
CA PRO A 79 -20.02 -5.16 -2.29
C PRO A 79 -19.56 -4.72 -0.90
N PHE A 80 -18.33 -5.08 -0.49
CA PHE A 80 -17.75 -4.62 0.79
C PHE A 80 -17.52 -3.11 0.77
N ALA A 81 -17.00 -2.56 -0.33
CA ALA A 81 -16.79 -1.12 -0.46
C ALA A 81 -18.13 -0.36 -0.41
N LYS A 82 -19.16 -0.87 -1.09
CA LYS A 82 -20.53 -0.34 -1.02
C LYS A 82 -21.06 -0.37 0.42
N ALA A 83 -20.87 -1.46 1.16
CA ALA A 83 -21.34 -1.61 2.54
C ALA A 83 -20.61 -0.69 3.54
N TYR A 84 -19.41 -0.23 3.21
CA TYR A 84 -18.63 0.72 4.03
C TYR A 84 -18.80 2.18 3.61
N GLU A 85 -19.45 2.47 2.48
CA GLU A 85 -19.51 3.81 1.89
C GLU A 85 -20.01 4.86 2.89
N ASP A 86 -21.16 4.60 3.54
CA ASP A 86 -21.72 5.55 4.51
C ASP A 86 -20.83 5.74 5.75
N ARG A 87 -20.07 4.70 6.13
CA ARG A 87 -19.10 4.78 7.23
C ARG A 87 -17.88 5.61 6.83
N ILE A 88 -17.43 5.53 5.58
CA ILE A 88 -16.34 6.38 5.05
C ILE A 88 -16.77 7.85 5.04
N ILE A 89 -18.02 8.14 4.62
CA ILE A 89 -18.58 9.49 4.69
C ILE A 89 -18.63 9.98 6.14
N ALA A 90 -19.15 9.16 7.06
CA ALA A 90 -19.24 9.51 8.47
C ALA A 90 -17.87 9.80 9.10
N LEU A 91 -16.82 9.07 8.71
CA LEU A 91 -15.45 9.35 9.16
C LEU A 91 -14.98 10.74 8.71
N ASN A 92 -15.20 11.10 7.44
CA ASN A 92 -14.84 12.44 6.97
C ASN A 92 -15.63 13.53 7.69
N ASP A 93 -16.94 13.32 7.82
CA ASP A 93 -17.85 14.26 8.44
C ASP A 93 -17.49 14.52 9.90
N LYS A 94 -17.01 13.49 10.61
CA LYS A 94 -16.52 13.60 11.98
C LYS A 94 -15.15 14.26 12.07
N PHE A 95 -14.19 13.85 11.24
CA PHE A 95 -12.77 14.14 11.50
C PHE A 95 -12.13 15.20 10.59
N ALA A 96 -12.74 15.57 9.46
CA ALA A 96 -12.16 16.54 8.55
C ALA A 96 -11.92 17.91 9.21
N SER A 97 -12.93 18.45 9.90
CA SER A 97 -12.83 19.73 10.63
C SER A 97 -11.86 19.68 11.80
N GLN A 98 -11.52 18.49 12.29
CA GLN A 98 -10.55 18.27 13.37
C GLN A 98 -9.11 18.11 12.85
N GLY A 99 -8.92 18.08 11.52
CA GLY A 99 -7.63 18.00 10.85
C GLY A 99 -7.25 16.61 10.32
N PHE A 100 -8.21 15.69 10.19
CA PHE A 100 -8.05 14.36 9.57
C PHE A 100 -9.11 14.13 8.48
N PRO A 101 -9.03 14.84 7.34
CA PRO A 101 -9.92 14.59 6.20
C PRO A 101 -9.66 13.21 5.57
N VAL A 102 -10.68 12.69 4.89
CA VAL A 102 -10.58 11.46 4.11
C VAL A 102 -10.01 11.77 2.71
N ILE A 103 -9.27 10.80 2.15
CA ILE A 103 -9.01 10.70 0.71
C ILE A 103 -9.41 9.28 0.30
N ALA A 104 -10.38 9.15 -0.60
CA ALA A 104 -10.74 7.87 -1.19
C ALA A 104 -9.95 7.65 -2.48
N ILE A 105 -9.42 6.44 -2.71
CA ILE A 105 -8.64 6.08 -3.90
C ILE A 105 -9.25 4.82 -4.51
N ASN A 106 -9.55 4.84 -5.80
CA ASN A 106 -10.01 3.69 -6.57
C ASN A 106 -8.87 3.14 -7.44
N PRO A 107 -8.30 1.97 -7.09
CA PRO A 107 -7.28 1.31 -7.90
C PRO A 107 -7.87 0.30 -8.91
N SER A 108 -9.19 0.22 -9.04
CA SER A 108 -9.84 -0.76 -9.91
C SER A 108 -9.62 -0.43 -11.40
N ASP A 109 -9.54 -1.46 -12.23
CA ASP A 109 -9.41 -1.28 -13.67
C ASP A 109 -10.79 -1.09 -14.34
N PRO A 110 -11.11 0.12 -14.87
CA PRO A 110 -12.38 0.36 -15.53
C PRO A 110 -12.58 -0.50 -16.80
N GLY A 111 -11.52 -1.03 -17.40
CA GLY A 111 -11.62 -1.98 -18.51
C GLY A 111 -12.26 -3.32 -18.12
N THR A 112 -12.24 -3.66 -16.83
CA THR A 112 -12.83 -4.89 -16.29
C THR A 112 -14.14 -4.65 -15.53
N HIS A 113 -14.30 -3.46 -14.94
CA HIS A 113 -15.47 -3.08 -14.15
C HIS A 113 -15.92 -1.67 -14.54
N GLN A 114 -16.95 -1.55 -15.38
CA GLN A 114 -17.42 -0.26 -15.88
C GLN A 114 -17.96 0.68 -14.79
N ASP A 115 -18.31 0.15 -13.63
CA ASP A 115 -18.70 0.95 -12.46
C ASP A 115 -17.54 1.81 -11.93
N ASP A 116 -16.27 1.50 -12.23
CA ASP A 116 -15.10 2.22 -11.73
C ASP A 116 -14.51 3.23 -12.71
N THR A 117 -15.23 3.61 -13.77
CA THR A 117 -14.79 4.72 -14.61
C THR A 117 -14.81 6.04 -13.85
N ALA A 118 -14.03 7.02 -14.31
CA ALA A 118 -14.01 8.34 -13.69
C ALA A 118 -15.40 9.01 -13.71
N GLU A 119 -16.16 8.78 -14.79
CA GLU A 119 -17.54 9.26 -14.94
C GLU A 119 -18.46 8.65 -13.86
N LYS A 120 -18.38 7.33 -13.63
CA LYS A 120 -19.17 6.66 -12.59
C LYS A 120 -18.73 7.05 -11.19
N MET A 121 -17.44 7.24 -10.96
CA MET A 121 -16.93 7.80 -9.70
C MET A 121 -17.46 9.21 -9.44
N LYS A 122 -17.56 10.05 -10.48
CA LYS A 122 -18.11 11.40 -10.38
C LYS A 122 -19.61 11.40 -10.08
N GLU A 123 -20.38 10.59 -10.82
CA GLU A 123 -21.82 10.38 -10.58
C GLU A 123 -22.07 9.93 -9.13
N ARG A 124 -21.30 8.94 -8.66
CA ARG A 124 -21.45 8.40 -7.31
C ARG A 124 -21.06 9.40 -6.23
N SER A 125 -19.94 10.09 -6.41
CA SER A 125 -19.47 11.15 -5.50
C SER A 125 -20.52 12.25 -5.35
N ALA A 126 -21.15 12.67 -6.45
CA ALA A 126 -22.25 13.63 -6.43
C ALA A 126 -23.49 13.07 -5.73
N ALA A 127 -23.92 11.84 -6.08
CA ALA A 127 -25.12 11.21 -5.53
C ALA A 127 -25.01 10.99 -4.00
N LYS A 128 -23.83 10.66 -3.50
CA LYS A 128 -23.55 10.45 -2.07
C LYS A 128 -22.99 11.69 -1.38
N SER A 129 -22.88 12.81 -2.09
CA SER A 129 -22.39 14.09 -1.57
C SER A 129 -21.05 13.98 -0.86
N TYR A 130 -20.08 13.32 -1.49
CA TYR A 130 -18.73 13.19 -0.91
C TYR A 130 -18.12 14.56 -0.66
N ARG A 131 -17.68 14.78 0.58
CA ARG A 131 -16.98 15.99 1.02
C ARG A 131 -15.47 15.77 1.15
N PHE A 132 -14.96 14.84 0.35
CA PHE A 132 -13.56 14.43 0.27
C PHE A 132 -13.22 14.05 -1.18
N PRO A 133 -11.94 14.10 -1.58
CA PRO A 133 -11.53 13.68 -2.91
C PRO A 133 -11.73 12.19 -3.14
N TYR A 134 -12.16 11.83 -4.35
CA TYR A 134 -12.27 10.45 -4.81
C TYR A 134 -11.41 10.23 -6.04
N LEU A 135 -10.23 9.66 -5.82
CA LEU A 135 -9.11 9.66 -6.75
C LEU A 135 -9.02 8.37 -7.56
N VAL A 136 -8.63 8.48 -8.83
CA VAL A 136 -8.40 7.36 -9.75
C VAL A 136 -6.92 6.97 -9.72
N ASP A 137 -6.61 5.76 -9.27
CA ASP A 137 -5.25 5.19 -9.33
C ASP A 137 -5.12 4.25 -10.54
N ASN A 138 -5.21 4.81 -11.74
CA ASN A 138 -5.29 4.05 -13.00
C ASN A 138 -4.09 3.13 -13.27
N LEU A 139 -2.89 3.52 -12.80
CA LEU A 139 -1.65 2.75 -12.92
C LEU A 139 -1.42 1.83 -11.72
N GLN A 140 -2.26 1.92 -10.68
CA GLN A 140 -2.17 1.15 -9.45
C GLN A 140 -0.87 1.34 -8.67
N GLN A 141 -0.10 2.38 -8.99
CA GLN A 141 1.19 2.65 -8.37
C GLN A 141 1.02 3.09 -6.93
N THR A 142 -0.05 3.85 -6.64
CA THR A 142 -0.33 4.30 -5.27
C THR A 142 -0.76 3.12 -4.40
N ALA A 143 -1.66 2.27 -4.90
CA ALA A 143 -2.05 1.04 -4.22
C ALA A 143 -0.86 0.10 -3.97
N ARG A 144 0.06 -0.04 -4.94
CA ARG A 144 1.30 -0.82 -4.77
C ARG A 144 2.21 -0.21 -3.71
N ALA A 145 2.44 1.10 -3.73
CA ALA A 145 3.29 1.78 -2.75
C ALA A 145 2.74 1.64 -1.31
N PHE A 146 1.43 1.76 -1.15
CA PHE A 146 0.77 1.52 0.13
C PHE A 146 0.71 0.05 0.53
N GLY A 147 0.91 -0.89 -0.40
CA GLY A 147 0.69 -2.32 -0.16
C GLY A 147 -0.78 -2.66 0.06
N ALA A 148 -1.68 -1.86 -0.52
CA ALA A 148 -3.10 -2.15 -0.45
C ALA A 148 -3.38 -3.42 -1.26
N ILE A 149 -4.11 -4.37 -0.68
CA ILE A 149 -4.45 -5.65 -1.32
C ILE A 149 -5.95 -5.93 -1.33
N ARG A 150 -6.73 -5.18 -0.54
CA ARG A 150 -8.17 -5.34 -0.38
C ARG A 150 -8.90 -4.00 -0.53
N MET A 151 -10.17 -4.07 -0.89
CA MET A 151 -11.09 -2.93 -0.91
C MET A 151 -12.36 -3.27 -0.10
N PRO A 152 -12.71 -2.49 0.93
CA PRO A 152 -11.95 -1.34 1.41
C PRO A 152 -10.71 -1.72 2.23
N GLN A 153 -9.69 -0.87 2.22
CA GLN A 153 -8.55 -0.92 3.13
C GLN A 153 -8.09 0.49 3.48
N VAL A 154 -7.85 0.74 4.78
CA VAL A 154 -7.59 2.07 5.33
C VAL A 154 -6.14 2.20 5.80
N TYR A 155 -5.60 3.40 5.61
CA TYR A 155 -4.33 3.85 6.18
C TYR A 155 -4.57 5.18 6.89
N ILE A 156 -4.23 5.28 8.18
CA ILE A 156 -4.22 6.58 8.86
C ILE A 156 -2.80 7.11 8.82
N LEU A 157 -2.67 8.29 8.22
CA LEU A 157 -1.43 9.03 8.13
C LEU A 157 -1.46 10.19 9.12
N GLN A 158 -0.45 10.30 9.98
CA GLN A 158 -0.29 11.44 10.89
C GLN A 158 0.84 12.33 10.37
N LYS A 159 0.58 13.64 10.32
CA LYS A 159 1.62 14.60 9.95
C LYS A 159 2.72 14.63 11.02
N ASN A 160 3.97 14.58 10.57
CA ASN A 160 5.17 14.74 11.39
C ASN A 160 6.18 15.60 10.62
N GLY A 161 6.27 16.88 11.00
CA GLY A 161 7.04 17.87 10.25
C GLY A 161 6.53 18.00 8.81
N ALA A 162 7.41 17.75 7.84
CA ALA A 162 7.10 17.79 6.41
C ALA A 162 6.62 16.43 5.83
N ARG A 163 6.47 15.40 6.67
CA ARG A 163 6.13 14.03 6.26
C ARG A 163 4.79 13.58 6.83
N PHE A 164 4.20 12.57 6.20
CA PHE A 164 3.04 11.85 6.70
C PHE A 164 3.46 10.45 7.11
N LEU A 165 3.35 10.13 8.39
CA LEU A 165 3.76 8.83 8.92
C LEU A 165 2.55 7.91 9.10
N VAL A 166 2.69 6.64 8.71
CA VAL A 166 1.63 5.65 8.90
C VAL A 166 1.44 5.34 10.39
N ARG A 167 0.20 5.35 10.84
CA ARG A 167 -0.21 5.07 12.24
C ARG A 167 -1.22 3.95 12.36
N TYR A 168 -1.92 3.63 11.29
CA TYR A 168 -2.88 2.56 11.24
C TYR A 168 -2.96 1.96 9.84
N ILE A 169 -3.15 0.65 9.75
CA ILE A 169 -3.40 -0.08 8.49
C ILE A 169 -4.47 -1.14 8.73
N GLY A 170 -5.57 -1.14 7.97
CA GLY A 170 -6.52 -2.25 8.00
C GLY A 170 -7.98 -1.89 7.72
N MET A 171 -8.89 -2.50 8.46
CA MET A 171 -10.35 -2.31 8.36
C MET A 171 -10.81 -1.00 8.99
N ILE A 172 -12.04 -0.56 8.68
CA ILE A 172 -12.65 0.60 9.34
C ILE A 172 -13.10 0.23 10.77
N ASP A 173 -13.75 -0.92 10.88
CA ASP A 173 -14.29 -1.49 12.11
C ASP A 173 -14.22 -3.04 12.07
N ASP A 174 -14.76 -3.70 13.08
CA ASP A 174 -14.74 -5.15 13.22
C ASP A 174 -15.90 -5.88 12.51
N ASN A 175 -16.86 -5.16 11.92
CA ASN A 175 -18.01 -5.76 11.25
C ASN A 175 -18.20 -5.21 9.83
N PRO A 176 -17.54 -5.82 8.83
CA PRO A 176 -17.61 -5.33 7.45
C PRO A 176 -18.98 -5.47 6.79
N GLN A 177 -19.83 -6.38 7.27
CA GLN A 177 -21.12 -6.69 6.64
C GLN A 177 -22.28 -5.92 7.24
N ASP A 178 -22.27 -5.72 8.56
CA ASP A 178 -23.39 -5.14 9.29
C ASP A 178 -22.93 -3.99 10.19
N PRO A 179 -23.26 -2.74 9.84
CA PRO A 179 -23.00 -1.58 10.69
C PRO A 179 -23.61 -1.68 12.10
N GLY A 180 -24.76 -2.37 12.24
CA GLY A 180 -25.44 -2.53 13.53
C GLY A 180 -24.74 -3.51 14.48
N GLY A 181 -23.89 -4.37 13.95
CA GLY A 181 -23.12 -5.36 14.72
C GLY A 181 -21.69 -4.94 15.01
N VAL A 182 -21.32 -3.67 14.80
CA VAL A 182 -19.98 -3.16 15.10
C VAL A 182 -19.77 -3.05 16.61
N THR A 183 -18.68 -3.63 17.10
CA THR A 183 -18.27 -3.49 18.52
C THR A 183 -16.94 -2.77 18.69
N LYS A 184 -16.13 -2.67 17.63
CA LYS A 184 -14.85 -1.95 17.63
C LYS A 184 -14.72 -1.06 16.41
N PHE A 185 -14.59 0.25 16.65
CA PHE A 185 -14.43 1.27 15.61
C PHE A 185 -12.94 1.64 15.44
N TYR A 186 -12.15 0.78 14.79
CA TYR A 186 -10.69 0.90 14.75
C TYR A 186 -10.19 2.26 14.25
N VAL A 187 -10.73 2.76 13.13
CA VAL A 187 -10.30 4.05 12.55
C VAL A 187 -10.72 5.22 13.44
N ASP A 188 -11.92 5.16 14.01
CA ASP A 188 -12.43 6.18 14.93
C ASP A 188 -11.55 6.30 16.18
N GLU A 189 -11.25 5.16 16.81
CA GLU A 189 -10.40 5.08 17.99
C GLU A 189 -8.98 5.58 17.68
N ALA A 190 -8.41 5.14 16.56
CA ALA A 190 -7.08 5.54 16.15
C ALA A 190 -6.98 7.06 15.92
N VAL A 191 -7.90 7.66 15.16
CA VAL A 191 -7.90 9.12 14.94
C VAL A 191 -8.18 9.89 16.23
N THR A 192 -9.12 9.43 17.05
CA THR A 192 -9.43 10.05 18.36
C THR A 192 -8.21 10.05 19.29
N ASN A 193 -7.47 8.94 19.32
CA ASN A 193 -6.24 8.86 20.10
C ASN A 193 -5.17 9.81 19.56
N LEU A 194 -4.94 9.84 18.25
CA LEU A 194 -3.97 10.75 17.64
C LEU A 194 -4.31 12.23 17.89
N LEU A 195 -5.60 12.60 17.80
CA LEU A 195 -6.09 13.95 18.13
C LEU A 195 -5.84 14.31 19.59
N SER A 196 -5.92 13.31 20.48
CA SER A 196 -5.67 13.45 21.92
C SER A 196 -4.21 13.23 22.31
N GLN A 197 -3.29 13.14 21.35
CA GLN A 197 -1.86 12.83 21.56
C GLN A 197 -1.61 11.52 22.33
N LYS A 198 -2.53 10.56 22.22
CA LYS A 198 -2.42 9.21 22.76
C LYS A 198 -1.94 8.22 21.67
N PRO A 199 -1.28 7.12 22.05
CA PRO A 199 -0.90 6.09 21.09
C PRO A 199 -2.13 5.42 20.47
N VAL A 200 -2.01 5.00 19.20
CA VAL A 200 -2.99 4.12 18.55
C VAL A 200 -2.87 2.73 19.19
N VAL A 201 -3.96 2.21 19.75
CA VAL A 201 -3.96 0.93 20.48
C VAL A 201 -3.90 -0.24 19.51
N THR A 202 -4.81 -0.26 18.53
CA THR A 202 -4.80 -1.26 17.45
C THR A 202 -4.21 -0.62 16.20
N THR A 203 -2.96 -0.91 15.90
CA THR A 203 -2.24 -0.29 14.75
C THR A 203 -2.46 -1.05 13.45
N VAL A 204 -2.69 -2.36 13.49
CA VAL A 204 -2.89 -3.19 12.30
C VAL A 204 -4.08 -4.12 12.49
N THR A 205 -4.95 -4.19 11.49
CA THR A 205 -5.99 -5.23 11.39
C THR A 205 -5.92 -5.91 10.03
N LYS A 206 -6.29 -7.19 9.96
CA LYS A 206 -6.36 -7.92 8.70
C LYS A 206 -7.49 -7.34 7.85
N PRO A 207 -7.24 -6.78 6.66
CA PRO A 207 -8.30 -6.19 5.85
C PRO A 207 -9.21 -7.29 5.28
N VAL A 208 -10.52 -7.01 5.21
CA VAL A 208 -11.55 -7.89 4.67
C VAL A 208 -12.29 -7.16 3.56
N GLY A 209 -12.29 -7.75 2.36
CA GLY A 209 -12.95 -7.16 1.20
C GLY A 209 -12.55 -7.82 -0.12
N CYS A 210 -12.97 -7.20 -1.23
CA CYS A 210 -12.59 -7.65 -2.56
C CYS A 210 -11.07 -7.50 -2.75
N ALA A 211 -10.42 -8.45 -3.41
CA ALA A 211 -9.02 -8.31 -3.78
C ALA A 211 -8.87 -7.25 -4.88
N ILE A 212 -7.82 -6.42 -4.80
CA ILE A 212 -7.46 -5.54 -5.92
C ILE A 212 -7.04 -6.40 -7.11
N LYS A 213 -7.63 -6.13 -8.28
CA LYS A 213 -7.29 -6.78 -9.53
C LYS A 213 -6.16 -6.02 -10.20
N TRP A 214 -4.95 -6.55 -10.13
CA TRP A 214 -3.75 -5.88 -10.64
C TRP A 214 -3.70 -5.91 -12.16
N LYS A 215 -3.39 -4.76 -12.76
CA LYS A 215 -2.99 -4.63 -14.17
C LYS A 215 -1.60 -5.23 -14.36
N ASN A 216 -1.42 -5.82 -15.54
CA ASN A 216 -0.13 -6.33 -16.02
C ASN A 216 0.76 -5.17 -16.50
#